data_AF-A0A7S1VR20-F1
#
_entry.id   AF-A0A7S1VR20-F1
#
_cell.length_a   1.000
_cell.length_b   1.000
_cell.length_c   1.000
_cell.angle_alpha   90.00
_cell.angle_beta   90.00
_cell.angle_gamma   90.00
#
_symmetry.space_group_name_H-M   'P 1'
#
loop_
_entity.id
_entity.type
_entity.pdbx_description
1 polymer ?
#
loop_
_entity_poly.entity_id
_entity_poly.type
_entity_poly.pdbx_seq_one_letter_code
_entity_poly.pdbx_strand_id
1 'polypeptide(L)'
;VEQGEASTAAVTSALDAAGTITGLEAVSLSLAVPWPLSLVLTPASLSRYTLIHRYVVLLRDVLRRFEALPRRERERGRGREWRGGGMGDVLSVHTTRLHATLAALDRHVHHGTLDPLWAQLAERACEAEAVSAVTVAHDDFLGTALRSLFLTQPSLFRRLGTLIGCGGVW
;
A
#
# COMPACT_ATOMS: atom_id res chain seq x y z
N VAL A 1 -7.87 -5.67 -31.02
CA VAL A 1 -7.54 -4.43 -30.27
C VAL A 1 -8.72 -3.98 -29.39
N GLU A 2 -9.97 -4.37 -29.68
CA GLU A 2 -11.17 -3.94 -28.91
C GLU A 2 -11.47 -4.66 -27.58
N GLN A 3 -10.83 -5.80 -27.24
CA GLN A 3 -11.22 -6.55 -26.04
C GLN A 3 -10.52 -6.09 -24.73
N GLY A 4 -9.64 -5.09 -24.79
CA GLY A 4 -8.90 -4.58 -23.63
C GLY A 4 -9.60 -3.45 -22.84
N GLU A 5 -10.47 -2.68 -23.48
CA GLU A 5 -11.14 -1.51 -22.86
C GLU A 5 -12.37 -1.88 -22.02
N ALA A 6 -13.05 -2.98 -22.37
CA ALA A 6 -14.26 -3.39 -21.66
C ALA A 6 -13.97 -3.89 -20.24
N SER A 7 -12.79 -4.47 -20.00
CA SER A 7 -12.42 -5.03 -18.69
C SER A 7 -11.98 -3.94 -17.70
N THR A 8 -11.32 -2.87 -18.16
CA THR A 8 -10.95 -1.73 -17.33
C THR A 8 -12.16 -0.88 -16.96
N ALA A 9 -13.10 -0.68 -17.89
CA ALA A 9 -14.33 0.08 -17.67
C ALA A 9 -15.27 -0.59 -16.63
N ALA A 10 -15.32 -1.93 -16.62
CA ALA A 10 -16.13 -2.69 -15.66
C ALA A 10 -15.55 -2.67 -14.24
N VAL A 11 -14.21 -2.61 -14.11
CA VAL A 11 -13.55 -2.47 -12.80
C VAL A 11 -13.74 -1.04 -12.25
N THR A 12 -13.77 -0.03 -13.11
CA THR A 12 -14.04 1.36 -12.69
C THR A 12 -15.49 1.57 -12.25
N SER A 13 -16.48 0.97 -12.92
CA SER A 13 -17.90 1.14 -12.55
C SER A 13 -18.27 0.40 -11.25
N ALA A 14 -17.58 -0.70 -10.94
CA ALA A 14 -17.73 -1.39 -9.66
C ALA A 14 -17.11 -0.59 -8.48
N LEU A 15 -16.14 0.29 -8.75
CA LEU A 15 -15.54 1.18 -7.76
C LEU A 15 -16.43 2.41 -7.46
N ASP A 16 -17.11 2.96 -8.47
CA ASP A 16 -18.01 4.12 -8.31
C ASP A 16 -19.24 3.84 -7.43
N ALA A 17 -19.66 2.58 -7.34
CA ALA A 17 -20.78 2.18 -6.47
C ALA A 17 -20.44 2.23 -4.96
N ALA A 18 -19.16 2.41 -4.59
CA ALA A 18 -18.66 2.34 -3.22
C ALA A 18 -18.18 3.71 -2.69
N GLY A 19 -19.00 4.75 -2.84
CA GLY A 19 -18.71 6.08 -2.29
C GLY A 19 -17.65 6.85 -3.06
N THR A 20 -17.67 8.18 -2.92
CA THR A 20 -16.75 9.12 -3.59
C THR A 20 -15.31 8.63 -3.56
N ILE A 21 -14.82 8.15 -4.71
CA ILE A 21 -13.44 7.73 -4.91
C ILE A 21 -12.53 8.89 -4.49
N THR A 22 -11.75 8.70 -3.43
CA THR A 22 -10.81 9.73 -2.99
C THR A 22 -9.69 9.85 -4.03
N GLY A 23 -9.13 11.05 -4.25
CA GLY A 23 -8.04 11.23 -5.22
C GLY A 23 -6.84 10.31 -4.98
N LEU A 24 -6.66 9.84 -3.73
CA LEU A 24 -5.64 8.87 -3.34
C LEU A 24 -5.92 7.44 -3.87
N GLU A 25 -7.18 7.09 -4.05
CA GLU A 25 -7.63 5.82 -4.63
C GLU A 25 -7.57 5.82 -6.16
N ALA A 26 -7.54 7.00 -6.79
CA ALA A 26 -7.39 7.16 -8.23
C ALA A 26 -5.92 7.24 -8.71
N VAL A 27 -4.94 7.15 -7.78
CA VAL A 27 -3.52 7.25 -8.14
C VAL A 27 -3.09 6.05 -8.97
N SER A 28 -2.69 6.32 -10.21
CA SER A 28 -2.06 5.36 -11.11
C SER A 28 -0.68 5.87 -11.54
N LEU A 29 0.27 4.95 -11.71
CA LEU A 29 1.58 5.28 -12.27
C LEU A 29 1.56 4.95 -13.76
N SER A 30 1.72 5.97 -14.59
CA SER A 30 1.95 5.78 -16.03
C SER A 30 3.41 6.10 -16.32
N LEU A 31 4.19 5.06 -16.62
CA LEU A 31 5.59 5.21 -17.01
C LEU A 31 5.72 4.97 -18.51
N ALA A 32 6.09 6.01 -19.27
CA ALA A 32 6.43 5.88 -20.68
C ALA A 32 7.86 5.32 -20.79
N VAL A 33 7.98 4.02 -21.08
CA VAL A 33 9.28 3.34 -21.15
C VAL A 33 9.79 3.36 -22.59
N PRO A 34 10.96 3.97 -22.87
CA PRO A 34 11.56 3.93 -24.20
C PRO A 34 12.08 2.52 -24.52
N TRP A 35 12.10 2.18 -25.80
CA TRP A 35 12.85 1.02 -26.28
C TRP A 35 14.35 1.23 -25.98
N PRO A 36 15.12 0.20 -25.53
CA PRO A 36 14.79 -1.23 -25.43
C PRO A 36 14.24 -1.69 -24.07
N LEU A 37 14.13 -0.81 -23.08
CA LEU A 37 13.72 -1.15 -21.71
C LEU A 37 12.29 -1.71 -21.64
N SER A 38 11.46 -1.39 -22.62
CA SER A 38 10.10 -1.92 -22.79
C SER A 38 10.05 -3.46 -22.92
N LEU A 39 11.18 -4.11 -23.24
CA LEU A 39 11.28 -5.58 -23.29
C LEU A 39 11.20 -6.23 -21.91
N VAL A 40 11.74 -5.57 -20.88
CA VAL A 40 11.72 -6.05 -19.49
C VAL A 40 10.52 -5.44 -18.75
N LEU A 41 10.29 -4.14 -18.95
CA LEU A 41 9.19 -3.40 -18.36
C LEU A 41 7.96 -3.43 -19.27
N THR A 42 7.22 -4.53 -19.19
CA THR A 42 5.98 -4.72 -19.94
C THR A 42 4.81 -3.92 -19.32
N PRO A 43 3.73 -3.65 -20.09
CA PRO A 43 2.52 -3.04 -19.55
C PRO A 43 1.91 -3.86 -18.39
N ALA A 44 2.07 -5.19 -18.43
CA ALA A 44 1.63 -6.08 -17.36
C ALA A 44 2.43 -5.86 -16.07
N SER A 45 3.75 -5.71 -16.16
CA SER A 45 4.58 -5.43 -14.98
C SER A 45 4.34 -4.02 -14.44
N LEU A 46 4.12 -3.02 -15.31
CA LEU A 46 3.76 -1.65 -14.88
C LEU A 46 2.44 -1.61 -14.11
N SER A 47 1.47 -2.42 -14.52
CA SER A 47 0.20 -2.57 -13.79
C SER A 47 0.44 -3.13 -12.37
N ARG A 48 1.34 -4.11 -12.23
CA ARG A 48 1.74 -4.66 -10.92
C ARG A 48 2.46 -3.63 -10.05
N TYR A 49 3.37 -2.85 -10.62
CA TYR A 49 4.01 -1.74 -9.91
C TYR A 49 3.01 -0.68 -9.45
N THR A 50 2.02 -0.36 -10.27
CA THR A 50 0.95 0.57 -9.89
C THR A 50 0.19 0.09 -8.67
N LEU A 51 -0.11 -1.21 -8.57
CA LEU A 51 -0.76 -1.79 -7.39
C LEU A 51 0.11 -1.68 -6.14
N ILE A 52 1.40 -2.02 -6.23
CA ILE A 52 2.35 -1.89 -5.12
C ILE A 52 2.43 -0.43 -4.67
N HIS A 53 2.62 0.50 -5.62
CA HIS A 53 2.71 1.92 -5.32
C HIS A 53 1.44 2.44 -4.64
N ARG A 54 0.27 2.14 -5.21
CA ARG A 54 -1.02 2.56 -4.64
C ARG A 54 -1.16 2.07 -3.19
N TYR A 55 -0.78 0.82 -2.91
CA TYR A 55 -0.80 0.28 -1.56
C TYR A 55 0.13 1.02 -0.60
N VAL A 56 1.38 1.23 -0.98
CA VAL A 56 2.37 1.93 -0.14
C VAL A 56 1.91 3.36 0.14
N VAL A 57 1.40 4.06 -0.88
CA VAL A 57 0.87 5.43 -0.73
C VAL A 57 -0.33 5.46 0.22
N LEU A 58 -1.28 4.54 0.08
CA LEU A 58 -2.44 4.44 0.98
C LEU A 58 -2.01 4.16 2.42
N LEU A 59 -1.11 3.20 2.63
CA LEU A 59 -0.60 2.85 3.96
C LEU A 59 0.09 4.05 4.62
N ARG A 60 0.95 4.75 3.87
CA ARG A 60 1.68 5.91 4.35
C ARG A 60 0.76 7.09 4.64
N ASP A 61 -0.28 7.29 3.83
CA ASP A 61 -1.26 8.34 4.05
C ASP A 61 -2.06 8.12 5.34
N VAL A 62 -2.55 6.90 5.56
CA VAL A 62 -3.23 6.53 6.81
C VAL A 62 -2.30 6.76 8.00
N LEU A 63 -1.05 6.30 7.91
CA LEU A 63 -0.06 6.49 8.96
C LEU A 63 0.15 7.99 9.26
N ARG A 64 0.28 8.83 8.24
CA ARG A 64 0.41 10.29 8.37
C ARG A 64 -0.82 10.93 9.03
N ARG A 65 -2.04 10.49 8.70
CA ARG A 65 -3.26 10.99 9.35
C ARG A 65 -3.25 10.67 10.84
N PHE A 66 -2.80 9.46 11.21
CA PHE A 66 -2.59 9.13 12.61
C PHE A 66 -1.50 10.02 13.23
N GLU A 67 -0.34 10.18 12.61
CA GLU A 67 0.75 11.04 13.11
C GLU A 67 0.37 12.51 13.27
N ALA A 68 -0.51 13.03 12.41
CA ALA A 68 -1.01 14.40 12.44
C ALA A 68 -1.99 14.65 13.60
N LEU A 69 -2.58 13.60 14.18
CA LEU A 69 -3.38 13.75 15.40
C LEU A 69 -2.48 14.29 16.52
N PRO A 70 -2.85 15.40 17.18
CA PRO A 70 -2.01 16.02 18.19
C PRO A 70 -1.56 14.99 19.22
N ARG A 71 -0.26 14.90 19.45
CA ARG A 71 0.33 14.06 20.51
C ARG A 71 -0.31 14.36 21.88
N ARG A 72 -0.72 15.62 22.09
CA ARG A 72 -1.51 16.07 23.26
C ARG A 72 -2.89 15.43 23.37
N GLU A 73 -3.58 15.12 22.26
CA GLU A 73 -4.87 14.42 22.29
C GLU A 73 -4.70 12.93 22.64
N ARG A 74 -3.58 12.34 22.19
CA ARG A 74 -3.17 10.95 22.51
C ARG A 74 -2.71 10.80 23.96
N GLU A 75 -2.02 11.82 24.50
CA GLU A 75 -1.53 11.85 25.88
C GLU A 75 -2.57 12.42 26.88
N ARG A 76 -3.64 13.06 26.42
CA ARG A 76 -4.78 13.53 27.24
C ARG A 76 -5.56 12.39 27.92
N GLY A 77 -5.40 11.14 27.46
CA GLY A 77 -5.84 9.94 28.21
C GLY A 77 -4.97 9.71 29.46
N ARG A 78 -3.65 9.87 29.33
CA ARG A 78 -2.68 9.66 30.42
C ARG A 78 -2.68 10.75 31.49
N GLY A 79 -3.09 11.98 31.15
CA GLY A 79 -3.08 13.12 32.09
C GLY A 79 -4.40 13.38 32.84
N ARG A 80 -5.46 12.59 32.57
CA ARG A 80 -6.79 12.70 33.22
C ARG A 80 -7.09 11.53 34.15
N GLU A 81 -6.07 10.94 34.77
CA GLU A 81 -6.25 9.94 35.83
C GLU A 81 -7.07 10.44 37.02
N TRP A 82 -7.34 11.75 37.14
CA TRP A 82 -8.02 12.33 38.30
C TRP A 82 -9.45 12.85 38.09
N ARG A 83 -10.03 12.80 36.89
CA ARG A 83 -11.45 13.18 36.70
C ARG A 83 -12.16 12.31 35.67
N GLY A 84 -12.83 11.26 36.15
CA GLY A 84 -13.96 10.61 35.47
C GLY A 84 -13.59 9.73 34.26
N GLY A 85 -13.53 8.42 34.49
CA GLY A 85 -13.13 7.43 33.50
C GLY A 85 -14.16 7.09 32.41
N GLY A 86 -13.75 6.16 31.55
CA GLY A 86 -14.65 5.33 30.72
C GLY A 86 -14.17 5.14 29.29
N MET A 87 -14.44 6.12 28.42
CA MET A 87 -14.38 5.93 26.96
C MET A 87 -13.15 6.58 26.30
N GLY A 88 -12.76 7.78 26.74
CA GLY A 88 -11.64 8.51 26.12
C GLY A 88 -10.28 7.83 26.31
N ASP A 89 -10.10 7.13 27.43
CA ASP A 89 -8.83 6.47 27.75
C ASP A 89 -8.66 5.16 26.96
N VAL A 90 -9.74 4.37 26.84
CA VAL A 90 -9.78 3.15 26.02
C VAL A 90 -9.57 3.46 24.52
N LEU A 91 -10.19 4.55 24.03
CA LEU A 91 -9.99 5.01 22.66
C LEU A 91 -8.55 5.51 22.41
N SER A 92 -7.92 6.16 23.40
CA SER A 92 -6.52 6.61 23.31
C SER A 92 -5.52 5.44 23.25
N VAL A 93 -5.77 4.36 24.01
CA VAL A 93 -4.96 3.15 23.98
C VAL A 93 -5.13 2.41 22.67
N HIS A 94 -6.36 2.29 22.15
CA HIS A 94 -6.62 1.66 20.86
C HIS A 94 -5.97 2.41 19.70
N THR A 95 -6.11 3.74 19.64
CA THR A 95 -5.47 4.56 18.60
C THR A 95 -3.94 4.50 18.65
N THR A 96 -3.36 4.45 19.85
CA THR A 96 -1.90 4.28 20.03
C THR A 96 -1.41 2.91 19.56
N ARG A 97 -2.11 1.83 19.96
CA ARG A 97 -1.77 0.46 19.51
C ARG A 97 -1.92 0.32 18.00
N LEU A 98 -3.00 0.85 17.45
CA LEU A 98 -3.27 0.86 16.01
C LEU A 98 -2.16 1.59 15.24
N HIS A 99 -1.77 2.78 15.70
CA HIS A 99 -0.66 3.52 15.12
C HIS A 99 0.65 2.70 15.18
N ALA A 100 0.97 2.08 16.33
CA ALA A 100 2.16 1.24 16.46
C ALA A 100 2.13 0.03 15.50
N THR A 101 0.98 -0.61 15.32
CA THR A 101 0.83 -1.71 14.35
C THR A 101 0.98 -1.24 12.91
N LEU A 102 0.43 -0.08 12.55
CA LEU A 102 0.57 0.50 11.22
C LEU A 102 2.02 0.92 10.93
N ALA A 103 2.71 1.50 11.91
CA ALA A 103 4.13 1.85 11.79
C ALA A 103 5.01 0.60 11.66
N ALA A 104 4.69 -0.49 12.38
CA ALA A 104 5.37 -1.76 12.24
C ALA A 104 5.12 -2.40 10.87
N LEU A 105 3.88 -2.31 10.35
CA LEU A 105 3.53 -2.78 9.02
C LEU A 105 4.26 -1.99 7.92
N ASP A 106 4.26 -0.66 8.00
CA ASP A 106 4.99 0.21 7.07
C ASP A 106 6.49 -0.12 7.04
N ARG A 107 7.09 -0.36 8.22
CA ARG A 107 8.48 -0.79 8.32
C ARG A 107 8.71 -2.16 7.70
N HIS A 108 7.80 -3.12 7.93
CA HIS A 108 7.89 -4.46 7.36
C HIS A 108 7.75 -4.46 5.84
N VAL A 109 6.86 -3.62 5.30
CA VAL A 109 6.68 -3.43 3.86
C VAL A 109 7.98 -2.97 3.21
N HIS A 110 8.62 -1.92 3.75
CA HIS A 110 9.86 -1.39 3.17
C HIS A 110 11.06 -2.29 3.48
N HIS A 111 11.44 -2.42 4.75
CA HIS A 111 12.68 -3.06 5.16
C HIS A 111 12.59 -4.59 5.25
N GLY A 112 11.39 -5.11 5.49
CA GLY A 112 11.18 -6.56 5.62
C GLY A 112 10.93 -7.25 4.28
N THR A 113 10.46 -6.51 3.27
CA THR A 113 9.96 -7.09 2.02
C THR A 113 10.58 -6.42 0.80
N LEU A 114 10.33 -5.12 0.58
CA LEU A 114 10.73 -4.45 -0.65
C LEU A 114 12.25 -4.33 -0.81
N ASP A 115 12.95 -3.84 0.22
CA ASP A 115 14.40 -3.66 0.20
C ASP A 115 15.17 -4.98 -0.04
N PRO A 116 14.92 -6.08 0.70
CA PRO A 116 15.65 -7.32 0.47
C PRO A 116 15.31 -7.96 -0.88
N LEU A 117 14.05 -7.88 -1.33
CA LEU A 117 13.66 -8.40 -2.65
C LEU A 117 14.30 -7.57 -3.77
N TRP A 118 14.43 -6.26 -3.59
CA TRP A 118 15.12 -5.39 -4.54
C TRP A 118 16.61 -5.70 -4.61
N ALA A 119 17.27 -5.90 -3.46
CA ALA A 119 18.67 -6.30 -3.42
C ALA A 119 18.91 -7.63 -4.16
N GLN A 120 18.05 -8.62 -3.95
CA GLN A 120 18.10 -9.90 -4.67
C GLN A 120 17.89 -9.73 -6.17
N LEU A 121 16.95 -8.88 -6.60
CA LEU A 121 16.74 -8.58 -8.01
C LEU A 121 17.98 -7.93 -8.62
N ALA A 122 18.58 -6.95 -7.93
CA ALA A 122 19.76 -6.24 -8.40
C ALA A 122 20.96 -7.19 -8.58
N GLU A 123 21.20 -8.07 -7.61
CA GLU A 123 22.25 -9.10 -7.68
C GLU A 123 22.00 -10.05 -8.87
N ARG A 124 20.81 -10.63 -8.97
CA ARG A 124 20.44 -11.53 -10.07
C ARG A 124 20.47 -10.86 -11.44
N ALA A 125 20.18 -9.56 -11.51
CA ALA A 125 20.25 -8.80 -12.75
C ALA A 125 21.71 -8.49 -13.16
N CYS A 126 22.62 -8.30 -12.20
CA CYS A 126 24.04 -8.13 -12.48
C CYS A 126 24.72 -9.42 -12.93
N GLU A 127 24.30 -10.57 -12.42
CA GLU A 127 24.81 -11.89 -12.80
C GLU A 127 24.22 -12.44 -14.11
N ALA A 128 23.12 -11.84 -14.59
CA ALA A 128 22.43 -12.32 -15.77
C ALA A 128 23.16 -11.98 -17.07
N GLU A 129 23.59 -13.00 -17.80
CA GLU A 129 24.23 -12.85 -19.13
C GLU A 129 23.22 -12.62 -20.27
N ALA A 130 21.92 -12.85 -20.01
CA ALA A 130 20.86 -12.76 -21.01
C ALA A 130 19.68 -11.91 -20.51
N VAL A 131 19.08 -11.13 -21.43
CA VAL A 131 17.90 -10.29 -21.13
C VAL A 131 16.71 -11.14 -20.64
N SER A 132 16.55 -12.36 -21.16
CA SER A 132 15.50 -13.28 -20.71
C SER A 132 15.64 -13.67 -19.24
N ALA A 133 16.87 -13.82 -18.74
CA ALA A 133 17.13 -14.12 -17.34
C ALA A 133 16.77 -12.92 -16.43
N VAL A 134 17.05 -11.70 -16.87
CA VAL A 134 16.62 -10.47 -16.18
C VAL A 134 15.09 -10.37 -16.13
N THR A 135 14.39 -10.65 -17.24
CA THR A 135 12.93 -10.61 -17.28
C THR A 135 12.30 -11.61 -16.32
N VAL A 136 12.83 -12.85 -16.24
CA VAL A 136 12.35 -13.86 -15.29
C VAL A 136 12.59 -13.43 -13.85
N ALA A 137 13.80 -12.94 -13.52
CA ALA A 137 14.10 -12.46 -12.18
C ALA A 137 13.19 -11.29 -11.77
N HIS A 138 12.87 -10.40 -12.70
CA HIS A 138 11.97 -9.27 -12.50
C HIS A 138 10.50 -9.71 -12.28
N ASP A 139 10.00 -10.66 -13.06
CA ASP A 139 8.66 -11.23 -12.85
C ASP A 139 8.57 -12.00 -11.51
N ASP A 140 9.62 -12.72 -11.13
CA ASP A 140 9.73 -13.38 -9.82
C ASP A 140 9.69 -12.36 -8.67
N PHE A 141 10.44 -11.26 -8.79
CA PHE A 141 10.44 -10.16 -7.84
C PHE A 141 9.03 -9.59 -7.65
N LEU A 142 8.36 -9.23 -8.75
CA LEU A 142 7.02 -8.64 -8.71
C LEU A 142 5.99 -9.62 -8.14
N GLY A 143 6.05 -10.89 -8.55
CA GLY A 143 5.17 -11.93 -8.04
C GLY A 143 5.36 -12.14 -6.54
N THR A 144 6.61 -12.13 -6.07
CA THR A 144 6.94 -12.34 -4.65
C THR A 144 6.59 -11.12 -3.82
N ALA A 145 6.87 -9.90 -4.30
CA ALA A 145 6.49 -8.65 -3.64
C ALA A 145 4.97 -8.55 -3.47
N LEU A 146 4.18 -8.82 -4.50
CA LEU A 146 2.71 -8.78 -4.40
C LEU A 146 2.16 -9.78 -3.38
N ARG A 147 2.73 -10.99 -3.30
CA ARG A 147 2.32 -12.02 -2.32
C ARG A 147 2.69 -11.63 -0.89
N SER A 148 3.90 -11.12 -0.69
CA SER A 148 4.44 -10.76 0.63
C SER A 148 3.84 -9.47 1.19
N LEU A 149 3.44 -8.53 0.34
CA LEU A 149 2.74 -7.30 0.73
C LEU A 149 1.25 -7.52 1.11
N PHE A 150 0.81 -8.78 1.20
CA PHE A 150 -0.58 -9.18 1.49
C PHE A 150 -1.60 -8.60 0.50
N LEU A 151 -1.17 -8.15 -0.69
CA LEU A 151 -2.05 -7.61 -1.72
C LEU A 151 -2.95 -8.68 -2.37
N THR A 152 -2.63 -9.94 -2.13
CA THR A 152 -3.46 -11.09 -2.48
C THR A 152 -4.56 -11.39 -1.46
N GLN A 153 -4.57 -10.73 -0.29
CA GLN A 153 -5.59 -10.93 0.75
C GLN A 153 -6.58 -9.75 0.82
N PRO A 154 -7.76 -9.86 0.17
CA PRO A 154 -8.75 -8.77 0.14
C PRO A 154 -9.33 -8.42 1.51
N SER A 155 -9.20 -9.31 2.50
CA SER A 155 -9.70 -9.11 3.87
C SER A 155 -8.87 -8.09 4.66
N LEU A 156 -7.57 -7.99 4.40
CA LEU A 156 -6.70 -6.96 4.99
C LEU A 156 -6.95 -5.60 4.35
N PHE A 157 -7.14 -5.57 3.03
CA PHE A 157 -7.46 -4.34 2.31
C PHE A 157 -8.81 -3.75 2.74
N ARG A 158 -9.85 -4.58 2.91
CA ARG A 158 -11.15 -4.11 3.44
C ARG A 158 -11.03 -3.60 4.87
N ARG A 159 -10.24 -4.28 5.72
CA ARG A 159 -10.02 -3.83 7.11
C ARG A 159 -9.25 -2.51 7.18
N LEU A 160 -8.21 -2.35 6.36
CA LEU A 160 -7.51 -1.08 6.19
C LEU A 160 -8.48 -0.03 5.66
N GLY A 161 -9.24 -0.31 4.61
CA GLY A 161 -10.27 0.58 4.04
C GLY A 161 -11.31 1.04 5.05
N THR A 162 -11.83 0.15 5.90
CA THR A 162 -12.70 0.53 7.03
C THR A 162 -11.98 1.42 8.05
N LEU A 163 -10.67 1.22 8.26
CA LEU A 163 -9.86 2.07 9.13
C LEU A 163 -9.66 3.47 8.53
N ILE A 164 -9.45 3.57 7.21
CA ILE A 164 -9.35 4.82 6.46
C ILE A 164 -10.69 5.57 6.49
N GLY A 165 -11.79 4.85 6.28
CA GLY A 165 -13.15 5.40 6.29
C GLY A 165 -13.60 5.84 7.68
N CYS A 166 -13.27 5.09 8.73
CA CYS A 166 -13.53 5.48 10.12
C CYS A 166 -12.67 6.68 10.57
N GLY A 167 -11.50 6.91 9.97
CA GLY A 167 -10.64 8.06 10.26
C GLY A 167 -11.16 9.39 9.68
N GLY A 168 -12.21 9.38 8.85
CA GLY A 168 -12.85 10.59 8.31
C GLY A 168 -14.02 11.12 9.14
N VAL A 169 -14.39 10.45 10.24
CA VAL A 169 -15.49 10.84 11.13
C VAL A 169 -14.97 10.97 12.57
N TRP A 170 -13.95 11.81 12.79
CA TRP A 170 -13.53 12.27 14.11
C TRP A 170 -12.96 13.69 14.04
#